data_AF-A0A090QCC5-F1
#
_entry.id   AF-A0A090QCC5-F1
#
_cell.length_a   1.000
_cell.length_b   1.000
_cell.length_c   1.000
_cell.angle_alpha   90.00
_cell.angle_beta   90.00
_cell.angle_gamma   90.00
#
_symmetry.space_group_name_H-M   'P 1'
#
loop_
_entity.id
_entity.type
_entity.pdbx_description
1 polymer ?
#
loop_
_entity_poly.entity_id
_entity_poly.type
_entity_poly.pdbx_seq_one_letter_code
_entity_poly.pdbx_strand_id
1 'polypeptide(L)'
;MRLFGSERMAKTMDRLGMKEGEVIQHSMISKSIERAQKKVEENAFGVRKRLLEYDDVMNAQREVIYKRRYNALFGDRLAVDIANMVYDIAEVVTETNKQAQDYKNFEFEIMRYFSMSSPVSEAEFGSKNEQTITGIVYKAAYQHYKEKMERTATEVYPVIKNVYENDERQYKRIAVPFTDGIKL
;
A
#
# COMPACT_ATOMS: atom_id res chain seq x y z
N MET A 1 -19.36 -23.44 -34.75
CA MET A 1 -18.05 -23.73 -35.40
C MET A 1 -17.20 -22.49 -35.75
N ARG A 2 -17.70 -21.25 -35.61
CA ARG A 2 -17.01 -20.03 -36.05
C ARG A 2 -15.65 -19.76 -35.36
N LEU A 3 -15.47 -20.23 -34.12
CA LEU A 3 -14.20 -20.17 -33.37
C LEU A 3 -13.18 -21.26 -33.75
N PHE A 4 -13.59 -22.28 -34.53
CA PHE A 4 -12.84 -23.53 -34.73
C PHE A 4 -12.31 -23.71 -36.15
N GLY A 5 -12.08 -22.64 -36.91
CA GLY A 5 -11.61 -22.73 -38.30
C GLY A 5 -12.69 -23.29 -39.23
N SER A 6 -13.93 -22.80 -39.06
CA SER A 6 -15.12 -23.26 -39.78
C SER A 6 -14.97 -23.32 -41.30
N GLU A 7 -14.17 -22.45 -41.91
CA GLU A 7 -14.02 -22.43 -43.37
C GLU A 7 -13.40 -23.71 -43.94
N ARG A 8 -12.40 -24.29 -43.26
CA ARG A 8 -11.75 -25.51 -43.77
C ARG A 8 -12.62 -26.74 -43.52
N MET A 9 -13.24 -26.84 -42.35
CA MET A 9 -14.15 -27.95 -42.05
C MET A 9 -15.42 -27.88 -42.90
N ALA A 10 -16.06 -26.71 -43.04
CA ALA A 10 -17.25 -26.53 -43.88
C ALA A 10 -16.98 -26.93 -45.33
N LYS A 11 -15.88 -26.44 -45.94
CA LYS A 11 -15.50 -26.84 -47.31
C LYS A 11 -15.26 -28.34 -47.47
N THR A 12 -14.81 -29.03 -46.43
CA THR A 12 -14.59 -30.48 -46.47
C THR A 12 -15.90 -31.24 -46.35
N MET A 13 -16.85 -30.74 -45.56
CA MET A 13 -18.19 -31.31 -45.41
C MET A 13 -19.06 -31.10 -46.65
N ASP A 14 -18.99 -29.91 -47.27
CA ASP A 14 -19.63 -29.61 -48.56
C ASP A 14 -19.11 -30.54 -49.67
N ARG A 15 -17.80 -30.83 -49.68
CA ARG A 15 -17.18 -31.73 -50.65
C ARG A 15 -17.52 -33.21 -50.43
N LEU A 16 -17.90 -33.59 -49.21
CA LEU A 16 -18.37 -34.93 -48.85
C LEU A 16 -19.88 -35.11 -49.09
N GLY A 17 -20.61 -34.06 -49.47
CA GLY A 17 -22.01 -34.13 -49.90
C GLY A 17 -23.02 -34.42 -48.78
N MET A 18 -22.68 -34.12 -47.52
CA MET A 18 -23.59 -34.30 -46.38
C MET A 18 -24.83 -33.42 -46.52
N LYS A 19 -26.03 -34.01 -46.38
CA LYS A 19 -27.31 -33.28 -46.46
C LYS A 19 -27.69 -32.67 -45.12
N GLU A 20 -28.39 -31.55 -45.18
CA GLU A 20 -28.90 -30.85 -44.00
C GLU A 20 -29.87 -31.77 -43.23
N GLY A 21 -29.53 -32.13 -41.98
CA GLY A 21 -30.29 -33.05 -41.13
C GLY A 21 -29.68 -34.45 -40.92
N GLU A 22 -28.59 -34.80 -41.61
CA GLU A 22 -27.87 -36.07 -41.36
C GLU A 22 -26.91 -35.98 -40.16
N VAL A 23 -26.89 -37.02 -39.32
CA VAL A 23 -26.04 -37.07 -38.13
C VAL A 23 -24.57 -37.25 -38.54
N ILE A 24 -23.71 -36.33 -38.10
CA ILE A 24 -22.27 -36.38 -38.37
C ILE A 24 -21.60 -37.36 -37.39
N GLN A 25 -21.21 -38.55 -37.87
CA GLN A 25 -20.58 -39.59 -37.04
C GLN A 25 -19.10 -39.88 -37.39
N HIS A 26 -18.47 -39.08 -38.25
CA HIS A 26 -17.08 -39.32 -38.63
C HIS A 26 -16.11 -39.00 -37.49
N SER A 27 -15.33 -40.01 -37.08
CA SER A 27 -14.34 -39.92 -36.00
C SER A 27 -13.29 -38.82 -36.21
N MET A 28 -12.95 -38.48 -37.45
CA MET A 28 -12.05 -37.37 -37.80
C MET A 28 -12.63 -36.00 -37.42
N ILE A 29 -13.95 -35.83 -37.52
CA ILE A 29 -14.64 -34.58 -37.18
C ILE A 29 -14.74 -34.46 -35.66
N SER A 30 -15.12 -35.53 -34.96
CA SER A 30 -15.13 -35.56 -33.49
C SER A 30 -13.76 -35.23 -32.88
N LYS A 31 -12.68 -35.85 -33.40
CA LYS A 31 -11.29 -35.54 -32.96
C LYS A 31 -10.88 -34.10 -33.27
N SER A 32 -11.38 -33.52 -34.36
CA SER A 32 -11.10 -32.12 -34.72
C SER A 32 -11.80 -31.16 -33.76
N ILE A 33 -13.04 -31.44 -33.38
CA ILE A 33 -13.78 -30.66 -32.37
C ILE A 33 -13.09 -30.76 -31.00
N GLU A 34 -12.69 -31.96 -30.58
CA GLU A 34 -11.97 -32.18 -29.31
C GLU A 34 -10.67 -31.36 -29.24
N ARG A 35 -9.85 -31.38 -30.30
CA ARG A 35 -8.63 -30.56 -30.37
C ARG A 35 -8.94 -29.06 -30.29
N ALA A 36 -10.01 -28.64 -30.95
CA ALA A 36 -10.40 -27.24 -30.98
C ALA A 36 -10.92 -26.78 -29.61
N GLN A 37 -11.67 -27.63 -28.90
CA GLN A 37 -12.08 -27.42 -27.53
C GLN A 37 -10.87 -27.35 -26.58
N LYS A 38 -9.92 -28.29 -26.69
CA LYS A 38 -8.68 -28.28 -25.90
C LYS A 38 -7.90 -26.96 -26.07
N LYS A 39 -7.85 -26.43 -27.30
CA LYS A 39 -7.21 -25.12 -27.58
C LYS A 39 -7.96 -23.95 -26.94
N VAL A 40 -9.29 -23.96 -26.91
CA VAL A 40 -10.08 -22.93 -26.22
C VAL A 40 -9.88 -23.02 -24.71
N GLU A 41 -9.86 -24.23 -24.15
CA GLU A 41 -9.58 -24.45 -22.74
C GLU A 41 -8.17 -24.00 -22.35
N GLU A 42 -7.16 -24.28 -23.19
CA GLU A 42 -5.79 -23.81 -23.00
C GLU A 42 -5.70 -22.28 -23.05
N ASN A 43 -6.39 -21.63 -23.99
CA ASN A 43 -6.48 -20.17 -24.04
C ASN A 43 -7.16 -19.60 -22.77
N ALA A 44 -8.26 -20.20 -22.33
CA ALA A 44 -8.99 -19.78 -21.13
C ALA A 44 -8.16 -20.02 -19.85
N PHE A 45 -7.37 -21.09 -19.80
CA PHE A 45 -6.40 -21.35 -18.75
C PHE A 45 -5.30 -20.29 -18.75
N GLY A 46 -4.74 -19.96 -19.92
CA GLY A 46 -3.73 -18.91 -20.05
C GLY A 46 -4.23 -17.53 -19.62
N VAL A 47 -5.48 -17.18 -19.93
CA VAL A 47 -6.12 -15.94 -19.43
C VAL A 47 -6.26 -15.96 -17.92
N ARG A 48 -6.77 -17.06 -17.34
CA ARG A 48 -6.90 -17.21 -15.88
C ARG A 48 -5.56 -17.14 -15.17
N LYS A 49 -4.52 -17.76 -15.72
CA LYS A 49 -3.16 -17.72 -15.17
C LYS A 49 -2.65 -16.28 -15.09
N ARG A 50 -2.75 -15.52 -16.19
CA ARG A 50 -2.35 -14.09 -16.19
C ARG A 50 -3.15 -13.28 -15.19
N LEU A 51 -4.46 -13.50 -15.09
CA LEU A 51 -5.31 -12.81 -14.12
C LEU A 51 -4.86 -13.11 -12.67
N LEU A 52 -4.52 -14.38 -12.38
CA LEU A 52 -4.02 -14.79 -11.08
C LEU A 52 -2.65 -14.15 -10.78
N GLU A 53 -1.75 -14.07 -11.75
CA GLU A 53 -0.44 -13.40 -11.58
C GLU A 53 -0.61 -11.91 -11.20
N TYR A 54 -1.61 -11.21 -11.75
CA TYR A 54 -1.93 -9.84 -11.32
C TYR A 54 -2.54 -9.80 -9.91
N ASP A 55 -3.38 -10.78 -9.56
CA ASP A 55 -3.97 -10.88 -8.23
C ASP A 55 -2.92 -11.20 -7.16
N ASP A 56 -1.91 -12.01 -7.47
CA ASP A 56 -0.81 -12.35 -6.56
C ASP A 56 -0.07 -11.10 -6.09
N VAL A 57 0.17 -10.13 -6.99
CA VAL A 57 0.78 -8.84 -6.63
C VAL A 57 -0.12 -8.06 -5.68
N MET A 58 -1.42 -7.99 -5.96
CA MET A 58 -2.39 -7.30 -5.12
C MET A 58 -2.57 -7.97 -3.76
N ASN A 59 -2.53 -9.30 -3.72
CA ASN A 59 -2.65 -10.08 -2.50
C ASN A 59 -1.42 -9.91 -1.60
N ALA A 60 -0.21 -9.93 -2.18
CA ALA A 60 1.03 -9.64 -1.44
C ALA A 60 0.99 -8.24 -0.80
N GLN A 61 0.54 -7.23 -1.54
CA GLN A 61 0.34 -5.89 -0.98
C GLN A 61 -0.70 -5.87 0.14
N ARG A 62 -1.83 -6.57 -0.06
CA ARG A 62 -2.90 -6.67 0.95
C ARG A 62 -2.41 -7.29 2.24
N GLU A 63 -1.64 -8.37 2.16
CA GLU A 63 -1.07 -9.05 3.32
C GLU A 63 -0.17 -8.13 4.13
N VAL A 64 0.73 -7.38 3.47
CA VAL A 64 1.62 -6.41 4.12
C VAL A 64 0.81 -5.32 4.84
N ILE A 65 -0.19 -4.73 4.17
CA ILE A 65 -1.02 -3.67 4.75
C ILE A 65 -1.86 -4.19 5.91
N TYR A 66 -2.45 -5.38 5.79
CA TYR A 66 -3.28 -5.96 6.85
C TYR A 66 -2.45 -6.36 8.05
N LYS A 67 -1.22 -6.85 7.85
CA LYS A 67 -0.27 -7.08 8.94
C LYS A 67 0.08 -5.79 9.67
N ARG A 68 0.41 -4.71 8.95
CA ARG A 68 0.66 -3.39 9.55
C ARG A 68 -0.57 -2.87 10.32
N ARG A 69 -1.76 -3.00 9.74
CA ARG A 69 -3.03 -2.59 10.39
C ARG A 69 -3.29 -3.40 11.65
N TYR A 70 -3.09 -4.71 11.61
CA TYR A 70 -3.25 -5.57 12.79
C TYR A 70 -2.29 -5.16 13.91
N ASN A 71 -1.02 -4.94 13.58
CA ASN A 71 -0.03 -4.46 14.55
C ASN A 71 -0.39 -3.06 15.12
N ALA A 72 -0.95 -2.17 14.31
CA ALA A 72 -1.39 -0.86 14.78
C ALA A 72 -2.58 -0.91 15.74
N LEU A 73 -3.47 -1.91 15.59
CA LEU A 73 -4.66 -2.06 16.44
C LEU A 73 -4.43 -2.92 17.68
N PHE A 74 -3.61 -3.96 17.56
CA PHE A 74 -3.47 -5.02 18.58
C PHE A 74 -2.02 -5.36 18.93
N GLY A 75 -1.03 -4.69 18.32
CA GLY A 75 0.38 -4.99 18.54
C GLY A 75 0.92 -4.40 19.85
N ASP A 76 1.78 -5.16 20.53
CA ASP A 76 2.33 -4.78 21.84
C ASP A 76 3.44 -3.70 21.78
N ARG A 77 4.02 -3.45 20.59
CA ARG A 77 5.23 -2.61 20.44
C ARG A 77 5.11 -1.52 19.36
N LEU A 78 3.95 -0.87 19.28
CA LEU A 78 3.70 0.22 18.32
C LEU A 78 4.73 1.36 18.43
N ALA A 79 5.26 1.62 19.63
CA ALA A 79 6.30 2.64 19.82
C ALA A 79 7.59 2.37 19.03
N VAL A 80 7.94 1.10 18.79
CA VAL A 80 9.11 0.69 18.00
C VAL A 80 8.84 0.95 16.52
N ASP A 81 7.64 0.62 16.03
CA ASP A 81 7.25 0.89 14.65
C ASP A 81 7.26 2.40 14.36
N ILE A 82 6.78 3.22 15.29
CA ILE A 82 6.84 4.69 15.18
C ILE A 82 8.28 5.18 15.17
N ALA A 83 9.13 4.67 16.07
CA ALA A 83 10.54 5.05 16.09
C ALA A 83 11.24 4.73 14.76
N ASN A 84 10.97 3.56 14.18
CA ASN A 84 11.50 3.18 12.87
C ASN A 84 10.98 4.11 11.76
N MET A 85 9.68 4.42 11.73
CA MET A 85 9.12 5.35 10.74
C MET A 85 9.72 6.76 10.84
N VAL A 86 9.98 7.25 12.06
CA VAL A 86 10.65 8.54 12.28
C VAL A 86 12.09 8.50 11.75
N TYR A 87 12.81 7.39 11.97
CA TYR A 87 14.15 7.19 11.44
C TYR A 87 14.16 7.14 9.91
N ASP A 88 13.28 6.35 9.30
CA ASP A 88 13.18 6.19 7.84
C ASP A 88 12.93 7.55 7.15
N ILE A 89 12.03 8.38 7.71
CA ILE A 89 11.76 9.72 7.18
C ILE A 89 12.98 10.63 7.38
N ALA A 90 13.62 10.58 8.55
CA ALA A 90 14.82 11.38 8.81
C ALA A 90 15.96 11.03 7.85
N GLU A 91 16.11 9.75 7.51
CA GLU A 91 17.08 9.25 6.54
C GLU A 91 16.78 9.78 5.14
N VAL A 92 15.55 9.57 4.64
CA VAL A 92 15.13 10.01 3.30
C VAL A 92 15.29 11.53 3.13
N VAL A 93 14.85 12.32 4.11
CA VAL A 93 14.99 13.79 4.08
C VAL A 93 16.46 14.18 4.09
N THR A 94 17.29 13.54 4.92
CA THR A 94 18.71 13.87 5.00
C THR A 94 19.44 13.52 3.70
N GLU A 95 19.29 12.29 3.20
CA GLU A 95 19.97 11.81 2.00
C GLU A 95 19.59 12.62 0.77
N THR A 96 18.29 12.82 0.54
CA THR A 96 17.79 13.55 -0.64
C THR A 96 18.36 14.96 -0.70
N ASN A 97 18.33 15.67 0.43
CA ASN A 97 18.79 17.05 0.48
C ASN A 97 20.32 17.17 0.50
N LYS A 98 21.04 16.21 1.09
CA LYS A 98 22.52 16.20 1.07
C LYS A 98 23.06 15.93 -0.33
N GLN A 99 22.42 15.03 -1.08
CA GLN A 99 22.75 14.80 -2.49
C GLN A 99 22.51 16.06 -3.33
N ALA A 100 21.43 16.80 -3.07
CA ALA A 100 21.11 18.05 -3.74
C ALA A 100 21.90 19.27 -3.22
N GLN A 101 22.61 19.15 -2.09
CA GLN A 101 23.22 20.28 -1.35
C GLN A 101 22.21 21.39 -1.02
N ASP A 102 20.95 21.04 -0.75
CA ASP A 102 19.85 21.98 -0.52
C ASP A 102 19.47 22.02 0.96
N TYR A 103 20.16 22.86 1.73
CA TYR A 103 19.85 23.06 3.14
C TYR A 103 18.49 23.72 3.36
N LYS A 104 18.04 24.60 2.45
CA LYS A 104 16.74 25.29 2.61
C LYS A 104 15.57 24.32 2.45
N ASN A 105 15.65 23.42 1.47
CA ASN A 105 14.64 22.39 1.32
C ASN A 105 14.69 21.38 2.48
N PHE A 106 15.87 21.06 2.99
CA PHE A 106 16.01 20.26 4.21
C PHE A 106 15.26 20.91 5.40
N GLU A 107 15.47 22.20 5.68
CA GLU A 107 14.73 22.89 6.74
C GLU A 107 13.21 22.83 6.53
N PHE A 108 12.76 23.08 5.30
CA PHE A 108 11.35 23.01 4.94
C PHE A 108 10.75 21.61 5.17
N GLU A 109 11.46 20.55 4.77
CA GLU A 109 11.00 19.17 4.94
C GLU A 109 10.96 18.76 6.41
N ILE A 110 11.94 19.18 7.22
CA ILE A 110 11.92 18.96 8.67
C ILE A 110 10.69 19.64 9.30
N MET A 111 10.38 20.88 8.93
CA MET A 111 9.17 21.56 9.40
C MET A 111 7.90 20.84 8.92
N ARG A 112 7.86 20.39 7.67
CA ARG A 112 6.70 19.73 7.07
C ARG A 112 6.40 18.38 7.72
N TYR A 113 7.41 17.53 7.91
CA TYR A 113 7.23 16.17 8.39
C TYR A 113 7.23 16.07 9.91
N PHE A 114 8.08 16.84 10.59
CA PHE A 114 8.26 16.73 12.04
C PHE A 114 7.68 17.91 12.81
N SER A 115 7.20 18.97 12.14
CA SER A 115 6.67 20.17 12.80
C SER A 115 7.65 20.84 13.76
N MET A 116 8.95 20.73 13.45
CA MET A 116 10.04 21.32 14.24
C MET A 116 11.01 22.09 13.34
N SER A 117 11.83 22.94 13.94
CA SER A 117 12.95 23.57 13.24
C SER A 117 14.10 22.58 13.02
N SER A 118 14.96 22.86 12.04
CA SER A 118 16.16 22.04 11.81
C SER A 118 17.02 21.97 13.08
N PRO A 119 17.45 20.76 13.50
CA PRO A 119 18.34 20.58 14.64
C PRO A 119 19.82 20.73 14.26
N VAL A 120 20.14 20.94 12.99
CA VAL A 120 21.50 21.14 12.46
C VAL A 120 21.58 22.49 11.75
N SER A 121 22.69 23.17 11.89
CA SER A 121 22.97 24.41 11.14
C SER A 121 23.40 24.12 9.69
N GLU A 122 23.34 25.12 8.81
CA GLU A 122 23.83 25.01 7.42
C GLU A 122 25.30 24.57 7.35
N ALA A 123 26.15 25.08 8.26
CA ALA A 123 27.56 24.71 8.35
C ALA A 123 27.75 23.24 8.76
N GLU A 124 26.94 22.74 9.69
CA GLU A 124 26.95 21.33 10.10
C GLU A 124 26.38 20.43 9.01
N PHE A 125 25.35 20.90 8.31
CA PHE A 125 24.78 20.22 7.17
C PHE A 125 25.82 20.07 6.06
N GLY A 126 26.65 21.08 5.78
CA GLY A 126 27.73 20.95 4.79
C GLY A 126 28.87 20.01 5.23
N SER A 127 29.26 20.06 6.51
CA SER A 127 30.47 19.39 7.01
C SER A 127 30.29 17.96 7.48
N LYS A 128 29.13 17.59 8.05
CA LYS A 128 28.87 16.26 8.61
C LYS A 128 28.44 15.28 7.51
N ASN A 129 28.66 13.98 7.76
CA ASN A 129 28.13 12.95 6.88
C ASN A 129 26.60 12.79 7.05
N GLU A 130 25.96 12.20 6.05
CA GLU A 130 24.52 11.94 6.01
C GLU A 130 24.06 11.15 7.24
N GLN A 131 24.72 10.03 7.54
CA GLN A 131 24.38 9.17 8.68
C GLN A 131 24.39 9.90 10.04
N THR A 132 25.34 10.82 10.26
CA THR A 132 25.38 11.62 11.51
C THR A 132 24.22 12.60 11.56
N ILE A 133 23.91 13.26 10.44
CA ILE A 133 22.79 14.19 10.35
C ILE A 133 21.47 13.43 10.58
N THR A 134 21.27 12.29 9.93
CA THR A 134 20.11 11.41 10.13
C THR A 134 19.95 11.06 11.61
N GLY A 135 21.04 10.69 12.30
CA GLY A 135 21.01 10.38 13.73
C GLY A 135 20.65 11.58 14.62
N ILE A 136 21.10 12.79 14.27
CA ILE A 136 20.74 14.03 14.98
C ILE A 136 19.26 14.35 14.76
N VAL A 137 18.79 14.31 13.51
CA VAL A 137 17.40 14.56 13.13
C VAL A 137 16.48 13.57 13.82
N TYR A 138 16.79 12.27 13.75
CA TYR A 138 16.01 11.23 14.41
C TYR A 138 15.85 11.48 15.91
N LYS A 139 16.95 11.77 16.61
CA LYS A 139 16.91 12.02 18.06
C LYS A 139 16.06 13.24 18.40
N ALA A 140 16.24 14.33 17.68
CA ALA A 140 15.48 15.56 17.90
C ALA A 140 13.99 15.36 17.57
N ALA A 141 13.66 14.74 16.43
CA ALA A 141 12.30 14.46 16.01
C ALA A 141 11.58 13.50 16.96
N TYR A 142 12.25 12.44 17.41
CA TYR A 142 11.67 11.48 18.34
C TYR A 142 11.46 12.07 19.74
N GLN A 143 12.38 12.94 20.19
CA GLN A 143 12.19 13.69 21.44
C GLN A 143 11.00 14.65 21.33
N HIS A 144 10.89 15.40 20.23
CA HIS A 144 9.76 16.29 19.98
C HIS A 144 8.42 15.53 19.92
N TYR A 145 8.41 14.35 19.29
CA TYR A 145 7.25 13.46 19.29
C TYR A 145 6.83 13.04 20.71
N LYS A 146 7.77 12.67 21.57
CA LYS A 146 7.48 12.29 22.98
C LYS A 146 6.90 13.45 23.77
N GLU A 147 7.49 14.64 23.67
CA GLU A 147 6.99 15.83 24.36
C GLU A 147 5.57 16.19 23.90
N LYS A 148 5.32 16.12 22.59
CA LYS A 148 3.98 16.32 22.02
C LYS A 148 3.00 15.27 22.54
N MET A 149 3.41 14.00 22.60
CA MET A 149 2.58 12.90 23.11
C MET A 149 2.20 13.12 24.58
N GLU A 150 3.15 13.49 25.44
CA GLU A 150 2.89 13.76 26.86
C GLU A 150 1.95 14.95 27.06
N ARG A 151 2.18 16.05 26.33
CA ARG A 151 1.29 17.22 26.35
C ARG A 151 -0.13 16.85 25.91
N THR A 152 -0.24 16.17 24.77
CA THR A 152 -1.52 15.72 24.23
C THR A 152 -2.21 14.74 25.17
N ALA A 153 -1.49 13.81 25.79
CA ALA A 153 -2.07 12.90 26.78
C ALA A 153 -2.65 13.66 27.98
N THR A 154 -1.94 14.67 28.47
CA THR A 154 -2.41 15.52 29.58
C THR A 154 -3.74 16.23 29.25
N GLU A 155 -3.90 16.71 28.02
CA GLU A 155 -5.12 17.39 27.56
C GLU A 155 -6.26 16.42 27.25
N VAL A 156 -5.95 15.29 26.60
CA VAL A 156 -6.95 14.35 26.07
C VAL A 156 -7.44 13.37 27.14
N TYR A 157 -6.56 12.94 28.06
CA TYR A 157 -6.87 11.89 29.03
C TYR A 157 -8.09 12.20 29.91
N PRO A 158 -8.29 13.42 30.44
CA PRO A 158 -9.49 13.75 31.20
C PRO A 158 -10.78 13.57 30.40
N VAL A 159 -10.76 13.89 29.10
CA VAL A 159 -11.93 13.75 28.22
C VAL A 159 -12.22 12.28 27.96
N ILE A 160 -11.20 11.48 27.61
CA ILE A 160 -11.37 10.04 27.38
C ILE A 160 -11.81 9.33 28.66
N LYS A 161 -11.19 9.64 29.80
CA LYS A 161 -11.55 9.08 31.10
C LYS A 161 -13.01 9.37 31.45
N ASN A 162 -13.45 10.62 31.28
CA ASN A 162 -14.83 11.02 31.53
C ASN A 162 -15.83 10.26 30.64
N VAL A 163 -15.53 10.13 29.35
CA VAL A 163 -16.37 9.34 28.42
C VAL A 163 -16.46 7.88 28.84
N TYR A 164 -15.34 7.27 29.24
CA TYR A 164 -15.28 5.86 29.61
C TYR A 164 -15.98 5.56 30.94
N GLU A 165 -15.81 6.43 31.95
CA GLU A 165 -16.36 6.22 33.30
C GLU A 165 -17.85 6.60 33.40
N ASN A 166 -18.32 7.57 32.62
CA ASN A 166 -19.71 8.06 32.65
C ASN A 166 -20.55 7.53 31.47
N ASP A 167 -20.24 6.32 30.98
CA ASP A 167 -20.83 5.74 29.78
C ASP A 167 -22.32 5.39 29.94
N GLU A 168 -23.19 6.38 29.74
CA GLU A 168 -24.64 6.20 29.58
C GLU A 168 -25.07 6.39 28.11
N ARG A 169 -24.39 5.83 27.09
CA ARG A 169 -24.88 5.85 25.68
C ARG A 169 -25.31 7.23 25.12
N GLN A 170 -24.93 8.34 25.75
CA GLN A 170 -25.43 9.68 25.43
C GLN A 170 -24.55 10.42 24.41
N TYR A 171 -23.30 10.01 24.25
CA TYR A 171 -22.36 10.72 23.39
C TYR A 171 -22.46 10.23 21.93
N LYS A 172 -23.06 11.05 21.05
CA LYS A 172 -23.05 10.81 19.59
C LYS A 172 -21.72 11.24 18.92
N ARG A 173 -21.00 12.19 19.51
CA ARG A 173 -19.70 12.71 19.05
C ARG A 173 -18.87 13.15 20.26
N ILE A 174 -17.61 12.74 20.28
CA ILE A 174 -16.62 13.21 21.25
C ILE A 174 -15.66 14.11 20.48
N ALA A 175 -15.54 15.36 20.90
CA ALA A 175 -14.61 16.32 20.33
C ALA A 175 -13.55 16.64 21.39
N VAL A 176 -12.29 16.44 21.04
CA VAL A 176 -11.16 16.92 21.84
C VAL A 176 -10.55 18.09 21.08
N PRO A 177 -10.70 19.33 21.57
CA PRO A 177 -10.08 20.48 20.91
C PRO A 177 -8.57 20.39 21.11
N PHE A 178 -7.82 20.27 20.02
CA PHE A 178 -6.37 20.40 20.03
C PHE A 178 -6.02 21.87 19.86
N THR A 179 -5.15 22.39 20.72
CA THR A 179 -4.63 23.75 20.60
C THR A 179 -3.11 23.71 20.65
N ASP A 180 -2.44 24.54 19.86
CA ASP A 180 -0.98 24.68 19.93
C ASP A 180 -0.52 25.52 21.13
N GLY A 181 -1.43 25.82 22.08
CA GLY A 181 -1.17 26.66 23.26
C GLY A 181 -1.09 28.17 22.96
N ILE A 182 -1.06 28.56 21.68
CA ILE A 182 -1.09 29.97 21.26
C ILE A 182 -2.56 30.40 21.16
N LYS A 183 -3.07 31.03 22.21
CA LYS A 183 -4.31 31.82 22.11
C LYS A 183 -4.01 33.06 21.26
N LEU A 184 -4.75 33.23 20.16
CA LEU A 184 -4.90 34.52 19.48
C LEU A 184 -5.70 35.49 20.38
#